data_AF-A0A431HVA1-F1
#
_entry.id   AF-A0A431HVA1-F1
#
_cell.length_a   1.000
_cell.length_b   1.000
_cell.length_c   1.000
_cell.angle_alpha   90.00
_cell.angle_beta   90.00
_cell.angle_gamma   90.00
#
_symmetry.space_group_name_H-M   'P 1'
#
loop_
_entity.id
_entity.type
_entity.pdbx_description
1 polymer ?
#
loop_
_entity_poly.entity_id
_entity_poly.type
_entity_poly.pdbx_seq_one_letter_code
_entity_poly.pdbx_strand_id
1 'polypeptide(L)'
;QKHNAPQVALDRVNLAVDANSSNARAFMVRAMIYQQLNKPNAAENDFKKSISLRKEYPDAYVNYASFLCSQKRYDEAMDKFAIALNDPLYFTPEIGYYNRGQCYNKQKLYTEANADFMQSLMYKNAPADSFLALAKLQYEQKHYLLAKYYIDKYNDTQTPESLWLHIQILQALLDNGTDVVRDREYTSYRNTIAKVLVDNYGNSSEAQQCILKYGQPSALSYGFSNKNYAKPAPLVVTNTAVPNTASESNNVVLNATPKPVIDVNNSTDSEIKQDASGRRYLVVLQGMTAYSISRKYNLTVRQLENYNKMHSAQIITGMKLYIDPR
;
A
#
# COMPACT_ATOMS: atom_id res chain seq x y z
N GLN A 1 4.58 -9.09 21.98
CA GLN A 1 5.93 -8.47 21.81
C GLN A 1 5.96 -7.21 20.90
N LYS A 2 4.85 -6.79 20.25
CA LYS A 2 4.85 -5.59 19.36
C LYS A 2 4.89 -4.21 20.07
N HIS A 3 4.65 -4.14 21.37
CA HIS A 3 4.52 -2.86 22.10
C HIS A 3 5.84 -2.14 22.44
N ASN A 4 7.02 -2.72 22.16
CA ASN A 4 8.31 -2.14 22.57
C ASN A 4 9.22 -1.67 21.42
N ALA A 5 8.83 -1.87 20.16
CA ALA A 5 9.71 -1.54 19.02
C ALA A 5 10.04 -0.03 18.91
N PRO A 6 9.08 0.91 19.08
CA PRO A 6 9.38 2.34 19.03
C PRO A 6 10.29 2.79 20.18
N GLN A 7 10.14 2.20 21.37
CA GLN A 7 10.95 2.55 22.54
C GLN A 7 12.39 2.04 22.38
N VAL A 8 12.58 0.79 21.94
CA VAL A 8 13.93 0.26 21.66
C VAL A 8 14.62 1.05 20.55
N ALA A 9 13.89 1.47 19.52
CA ALA A 9 14.43 2.34 18.48
C ALA A 9 14.85 3.71 19.04
N LEU A 10 14.04 4.28 19.95
CA LEU A 10 14.35 5.54 20.63
C LEU A 10 15.63 5.44 21.46
N ASP A 11 15.80 4.35 22.23
CA ASP A 11 16.99 4.16 23.07
C ASP A 11 18.26 4.08 22.20
N ARG A 12 18.20 3.36 21.07
CA ARG A 12 19.34 3.24 20.14
C ARG A 12 19.68 4.56 19.47
N VAL A 13 18.69 5.33 19.03
CA VAL A 13 18.97 6.61 18.37
C VAL A 13 19.46 7.66 19.37
N ASN A 14 19.05 7.59 20.64
CA ASN A 14 19.61 8.45 21.69
C ASN A 14 21.12 8.21 21.86
N LEU A 15 21.57 6.95 21.92
CA LEU A 15 23.00 6.64 21.96
C LEU A 15 23.76 7.22 20.75
N ALA A 16 23.16 7.20 19.55
CA ALA A 16 23.78 7.77 18.36
C ALA A 16 23.89 9.31 18.40
N VAL A 17 22.89 9.98 18.99
CA VAL A 17 22.92 11.44 19.20
C VAL A 17 23.91 11.81 20.30
N ASP A 18 23.97 11.04 21.39
CA ASP A 18 24.89 11.28 22.51
C ASP A 18 26.34 11.05 22.10
N ALA A 19 26.60 10.02 21.27
CA ALA A 19 27.92 9.75 20.74
C ALA A 19 28.39 10.81 19.72
N ASN A 20 27.46 11.43 18.98
CA ASN A 20 27.79 12.49 18.01
C ASN A 20 26.65 13.50 17.87
N SER A 21 26.79 14.63 18.57
CA SER A 21 25.84 15.75 18.56
C SER A 21 25.76 16.51 17.22
N SER A 22 26.62 16.19 16.26
CA SER A 22 26.60 16.73 14.89
C SER A 22 26.04 15.74 13.86
N ASN A 23 25.53 14.59 14.28
CA ASN A 23 24.96 13.58 13.39
C ASN A 23 23.56 13.96 12.92
N ALA A 24 23.46 14.74 11.83
CA ALA A 24 22.20 15.19 11.25
C ALA A 24 21.21 14.03 10.98
N ARG A 25 21.71 12.86 10.54
CA ARG A 25 20.88 11.68 10.28
C ARG A 25 20.26 11.12 11.55
N ALA A 26 21.00 11.08 12.66
CA ALA A 26 20.48 10.60 13.94
C ALA A 26 19.32 11.47 14.44
N PHE A 27 19.45 12.80 14.33
CA PHE A 27 18.34 13.71 14.65
C PHE A 27 17.12 13.48 13.76
N MET A 28 17.29 13.33 12.44
CA MET A 28 16.17 13.04 11.54
C MET A 28 15.44 11.74 11.92
N VAL A 29 16.20 10.67 12.20
CA VAL A 29 15.61 9.37 12.58
C VAL A 29 14.91 9.47 13.94
N ARG A 30 15.48 10.18 14.91
CA ARG A 30 14.83 10.39 16.22
C ARG A 30 13.54 11.21 16.09
N ALA A 31 13.52 12.20 15.20
CA ALA A 31 12.31 12.95 14.88
C ALA A 31 11.18 12.06 14.35
N MET A 32 11.49 11.14 13.42
CA MET A 32 10.52 10.16 12.89
C MET A 32 9.99 9.23 13.99
N ILE A 33 10.86 8.81 14.92
CA ILE A 33 10.46 7.99 16.08
C ILE A 33 9.54 8.80 17.02
N TYR A 34 9.88 10.06 17.30
CA TYR A 34 9.02 10.95 18.09
C TYR A 34 7.66 11.19 17.43
N GLN A 35 7.61 11.32 16.11
CA GLN A 35 6.36 11.39 15.37
C GLN A 35 5.51 10.13 15.59
N GLN A 36 6.11 8.93 15.49
CA GLN A 36 5.41 7.67 15.73
C GLN A 36 4.92 7.53 17.19
N LEU A 37 5.66 8.09 18.14
CA LEU A 37 5.30 8.16 19.56
C LEU A 37 4.31 9.28 19.90
N ASN A 38 3.77 9.99 18.90
CA ASN A 38 2.87 11.13 19.08
C ASN A 38 3.46 12.24 19.97
N LYS A 39 4.75 12.54 19.80
CA LYS A 39 5.49 13.63 20.48
C LYS A 39 5.87 14.73 19.47
N PRO A 40 4.90 15.54 18.99
CA PRO A 40 5.11 16.44 17.85
C PRO A 40 6.16 17.53 18.11
N ASN A 41 6.20 18.12 19.31
CA ASN A 41 7.18 19.16 19.64
C ASN A 41 8.62 18.63 19.62
N ALA A 42 8.83 17.42 20.12
CA ALA A 42 10.15 16.78 20.10
C ALA A 42 10.56 16.41 18.67
N ALA A 43 9.62 15.90 17.87
CA ALA A 43 9.85 15.61 16.46
C ALA A 43 10.26 16.87 15.67
N GLU A 44 9.52 17.97 15.83
CA GLU A 44 9.82 19.20 15.12
C GLU A 44 11.19 19.78 15.49
N ASN A 45 11.55 19.77 16.77
CA ASN A 45 12.86 20.24 17.23
C ASN A 45 14.00 19.44 16.60
N ASP A 46 13.87 18.11 16.55
CA ASP A 46 14.89 17.24 15.96
C ASP A 46 14.98 17.38 14.44
N PHE A 47 13.86 17.55 13.72
CA PHE A 47 13.89 17.86 12.29
C PHE A 47 14.62 19.17 12.01
N LYS A 48 14.29 20.24 12.75
CA LYS A 48 14.98 21.53 12.63
C LYS A 48 16.46 21.40 12.96
N LYS A 49 16.82 20.62 13.99
CA LYS A 49 18.22 20.36 14.35
C LYS A 49 18.95 19.62 13.24
N SER A 50 18.35 18.57 12.65
CA SER A 50 18.93 17.83 11.52
C SER A 50 19.27 18.76 10.34
N ILE A 51 18.31 19.58 9.92
CA ILE A 51 18.47 20.56 8.83
C ILE A 51 19.53 21.62 9.17
N SER A 52 19.59 22.06 10.44
CA SER A 52 20.60 23.04 10.87
C SER A 52 22.03 22.48 10.80
N LEU A 53 22.21 21.17 11.03
CA LEU A 53 23.50 20.49 10.99
C LEU A 53 23.95 20.19 9.56
N ARG A 54 23.00 19.92 8.65
CA ARG A 54 23.26 19.67 7.23
C ARG A 54 22.16 20.30 6.37
N LYS A 55 22.45 21.47 5.80
CA LYS A 55 21.51 22.21 4.94
C LYS A 55 21.26 21.52 3.59
N GLU A 56 22.23 20.79 3.07
CA GLU A 56 22.12 20.00 1.83
C GLU A 56 21.75 18.55 2.19
N TYR A 57 20.54 18.38 2.74
CA TYR A 57 20.04 17.07 3.16
C TYR A 57 18.57 16.84 2.78
N PRO A 58 18.27 16.57 1.50
CA PRO A 58 16.92 16.42 0.98
C PRO A 58 16.02 15.47 1.79
N ASP A 59 16.57 14.35 2.27
CA ASP A 59 15.82 13.39 3.10
C ASP A 59 15.26 14.04 4.38
N ALA A 60 16.01 14.93 5.03
CA ALA A 60 15.53 15.63 6.23
C ALA A 60 14.40 16.61 5.90
N TYR A 61 14.48 17.29 4.75
CA TYR A 61 13.42 18.16 4.26
C TYR A 61 12.15 17.37 3.90
N VAL A 62 12.27 16.25 3.17
CA VAL A 62 11.13 15.39 2.82
C VAL A 62 10.46 14.83 4.07
N ASN A 63 11.22 14.32 5.04
CA ASN A 63 10.63 13.79 6.28
C ASN A 63 10.00 14.90 7.13
N TYR A 64 10.63 16.08 7.21
CA TYR A 64 10.04 17.21 7.93
C TYR A 64 8.78 17.72 7.24
N ALA A 65 8.75 17.77 5.91
CA ALA A 65 7.57 18.13 5.12
C ALA A 65 6.41 17.15 5.38
N SER A 66 6.68 15.84 5.35
CA SER A 66 5.69 14.81 5.69
C SER A 66 5.16 14.97 7.11
N PHE A 67 6.03 15.29 8.08
CA PHE A 67 5.62 15.60 9.44
C PHE A 67 4.71 16.84 9.49
N LEU A 68 5.10 17.96 8.87
CA LEU A 68 4.30 19.18 8.80
C LEU A 68 2.92 18.92 8.16
N CYS A 69 2.89 18.11 7.11
CA CYS A 69 1.66 17.69 6.46
C CYS A 69 0.73 16.89 7.40
N SER A 70 1.30 16.01 8.25
CA SER A 70 0.54 15.29 9.28
C SER A 70 -0.07 16.23 10.33
N GLN A 71 0.57 17.39 10.56
CA GLN A 71 0.08 18.46 11.43
C GLN A 71 -0.85 19.45 10.70
N LYS A 72 -1.25 19.16 9.45
CA LYS A 72 -2.05 20.04 8.58
C LYS A 72 -1.40 21.41 8.28
N ARG A 73 -0.09 21.54 8.47
CA ARG A 73 0.71 22.73 8.11
C ARG A 73 1.17 22.61 6.67
N TYR A 74 0.23 22.71 5.74
CA TYR A 74 0.43 22.33 4.34
C TYR A 74 1.38 23.26 3.59
N ASP A 75 1.25 24.58 3.74
CA ASP A 75 2.10 25.55 3.05
C ASP A 75 3.57 25.36 3.43
N GLU A 76 3.86 25.26 4.73
CA GLU A 76 5.21 24.99 5.22
C GLU A 76 5.74 23.63 4.75
N ALA A 77 4.88 22.61 4.63
CA ALA A 77 5.26 21.32 4.09
C ALA A 77 5.66 21.44 2.60
N MET A 78 4.89 22.19 1.80
CA MET A 78 5.17 22.38 0.37
C MET A 78 6.50 23.09 0.16
N ASP A 79 6.82 24.10 0.97
CA ASP A 79 8.13 24.75 0.93
C ASP A 79 9.27 23.77 1.17
N LYS A 80 9.13 22.87 2.15
CA LYS A 80 10.17 21.88 2.48
C LYS A 80 10.30 20.82 1.39
N PHE A 81 9.19 20.35 0.82
CA PHE A 81 9.26 19.46 -0.35
C PHE A 81 9.91 20.14 -1.56
N ALA A 82 9.60 21.42 -1.81
CA ALA A 82 10.18 22.17 -2.92
C ALA A 82 11.70 22.29 -2.78
N ILE A 83 12.21 22.56 -1.56
CA ILE A 83 13.65 22.58 -1.28
C ILE A 83 14.30 21.24 -1.62
N ALA A 84 13.71 20.12 -1.17
CA ALA A 84 14.27 18.79 -1.42
C ALA A 84 14.23 18.39 -2.90
N LEU A 85 13.11 18.63 -3.57
CA LEU A 85 12.88 18.18 -4.96
C LEU A 85 13.59 19.06 -6.00
N ASN A 86 13.99 20.28 -5.62
CA ASN A 86 14.84 21.14 -6.44
C ASN A 86 16.34 20.86 -6.27
N ASP A 87 16.73 19.98 -5.34
CA ASP A 87 18.12 19.57 -5.16
C ASP A 87 18.52 18.53 -6.24
N PRO A 88 19.44 18.87 -7.16
CA PRO A 88 19.86 17.95 -8.23
C PRO A 88 20.65 16.75 -7.71
N LEU A 89 21.12 16.78 -6.46
CA LEU A 89 21.84 15.69 -5.80
C LEU A 89 20.93 14.81 -4.95
N TYR A 90 19.61 15.04 -4.96
CA TYR A 90 18.69 14.18 -4.23
C TYR A 90 18.68 12.77 -4.84
N PHE A 91 19.08 11.78 -4.02
CA PHE A 91 19.26 10.40 -4.47
C PHE A 91 17.95 9.59 -4.56
N THR A 92 16.90 9.99 -3.84
CA THR A 92 15.61 9.28 -3.79
C THR A 92 14.41 10.19 -4.09
N PRO A 93 14.44 10.98 -5.19
CA PRO A 93 13.37 11.93 -5.53
C PRO A 93 12.00 11.27 -5.65
N GLU A 94 11.95 9.98 -6.03
CA GLU A 94 10.72 9.20 -6.06
C GLU A 94 10.00 9.14 -4.70
N ILE A 95 10.74 9.09 -3.59
CA ILE A 95 10.20 9.14 -2.23
C ILE A 95 9.65 10.53 -1.94
N GLY A 96 10.36 11.58 -2.36
CA GLY A 96 9.92 12.97 -2.23
C GLY A 96 8.61 13.23 -2.98
N TYR A 97 8.52 12.81 -4.25
CA TYR A 97 7.30 12.94 -5.06
C TYR A 97 6.15 12.13 -4.46
N TYR A 98 6.38 10.88 -4.07
CA TYR A 98 5.36 10.08 -3.41
C TYR A 98 4.82 10.76 -2.13
N ASN A 99 5.71 11.25 -1.27
CA ASN A 99 5.32 11.91 -0.01
C ASN A 99 4.58 13.23 -0.24
N ARG A 100 5.01 14.05 -1.22
CA ARG A 100 4.30 15.29 -1.57
C ARG A 100 2.94 14.98 -2.20
N GLY A 101 2.85 13.97 -3.05
CA GLY A 101 1.59 13.47 -3.61
C GLY A 101 0.60 13.02 -2.52
N GLN A 102 1.08 12.31 -1.49
CA GLN A 102 0.24 11.98 -0.33
C GLN A 102 -0.24 13.22 0.42
N CYS A 103 0.59 14.25 0.49
CA CYS A 103 0.22 15.50 1.12
C CYS A 103 -0.85 16.27 0.33
N TYR A 104 -0.71 16.34 -1.00
CA TYR A 104 -1.75 16.88 -1.88
C TYR A 104 -3.06 16.09 -1.77
N ASN A 105 -2.97 14.76 -1.70
CA ASN A 105 -4.15 13.91 -1.55
C ASN A 105 -4.91 14.19 -0.25
N LYS A 106 -4.20 14.42 0.87
CA LYS A 106 -4.81 14.85 2.15
C LYS A 106 -5.51 16.20 2.06
N GLN A 107 -5.05 17.09 1.18
CA GLN A 107 -5.65 18.38 0.88
C GLN A 107 -6.79 18.30 -0.15
N LYS A 108 -7.06 17.10 -0.70
CA LYS A 108 -7.99 16.87 -1.83
C LYS A 108 -7.57 17.59 -3.12
N LEU A 109 -6.28 17.92 -3.24
CA LEU A 109 -5.67 18.45 -4.45
C LEU A 109 -5.30 17.27 -5.36
N TYR A 110 -6.33 16.65 -5.95
CA TYR A 110 -6.20 15.36 -6.62
C TYR A 110 -5.41 15.41 -7.93
N THR A 111 -5.42 16.54 -8.64
CA THR A 111 -4.66 16.72 -9.87
C THR A 111 -3.16 16.71 -9.58
N GLU A 112 -2.76 17.47 -8.58
CA GLU A 112 -1.40 17.61 -8.10
C GLU A 112 -0.90 16.30 -7.48
N ALA A 113 -1.76 15.64 -6.67
CA ALA A 113 -1.45 14.32 -6.12
C ALA A 113 -1.21 13.29 -7.22
N ASN A 114 -2.07 13.25 -8.24
CA ASN A 114 -1.91 12.36 -9.37
C ASN A 114 -0.60 12.62 -10.13
N ALA A 115 -0.28 13.89 -10.40
CA ALA A 115 0.96 14.28 -11.07
C ALA A 115 2.20 13.82 -10.29
N ASP A 116 2.22 14.03 -8.97
CA ASP A 116 3.33 13.61 -8.12
C ASP A 116 3.47 12.09 -8.01
N PHE A 117 2.37 11.35 -7.88
CA PHE A 117 2.46 9.89 -7.89
C PHE A 117 2.93 9.34 -9.23
N MET A 118 2.51 9.93 -10.35
CA MET A 118 3.02 9.58 -11.68
C MET A 118 4.50 9.92 -11.81
N GLN A 119 4.94 11.07 -11.32
CA GLN A 119 6.34 11.47 -11.33
C GLN A 119 7.21 10.52 -10.51
N SER A 120 6.73 10.06 -9.34
CA SER A 120 7.39 9.01 -8.55
C SER A 120 7.61 7.74 -9.38
N LEU A 121 6.60 7.29 -10.13
CA LEU A 121 6.67 6.09 -10.98
C LEU A 121 7.62 6.22 -12.19
N MET A 122 8.11 7.42 -12.53
CA MET A 122 9.11 7.59 -13.58
C MET A 122 10.51 7.11 -13.17
N TYR A 123 10.75 6.93 -11.88
CA TYR A 123 12.03 6.49 -11.35
C TYR A 123 12.09 4.97 -11.21
N LYS A 124 13.29 4.39 -11.43
CA LYS A 124 13.52 2.94 -11.39
C LYS A 124 13.14 2.31 -10.05
N ASN A 125 13.38 3.02 -8.94
CA ASN A 125 13.18 2.52 -7.58
C ASN A 125 11.89 3.07 -6.94
N ALA A 126 10.89 3.42 -7.76
CA ALA A 126 9.63 3.97 -7.28
C ALA A 126 8.98 3.10 -6.19
N PRO A 127 8.43 3.70 -5.12
CA PRO A 127 7.69 2.96 -4.11
C PRO A 127 6.49 2.26 -4.76
N ALA A 128 6.31 0.97 -4.49
CA ALA A 128 5.14 0.22 -4.94
C ALA A 128 3.83 0.87 -4.48
N ASP A 129 3.84 1.52 -3.31
CA ASP A 129 2.71 2.29 -2.79
C ASP A 129 2.27 3.45 -3.70
N SER A 130 3.12 3.92 -4.63
CA SER A 130 2.72 4.90 -5.64
C SER A 130 1.62 4.33 -6.56
N PHE A 131 1.71 3.03 -6.91
CA PHE A 131 0.65 2.34 -7.64
C PHE A 131 -0.63 2.23 -6.80
N LEU A 132 -0.51 1.88 -5.51
CA LEU A 132 -1.66 1.76 -4.62
C LEU A 132 -2.36 3.13 -4.42
N ALA A 133 -1.58 4.19 -4.25
CA ALA A 133 -2.09 5.54 -4.10
C ALA A 133 -2.83 6.01 -5.36
N LEU A 134 -2.27 5.76 -6.55
CA LEU A 134 -2.95 6.03 -7.81
C LEU A 134 -4.22 5.19 -7.98
N ALA A 135 -4.18 3.90 -7.66
CA ALA A 135 -5.37 3.04 -7.72
C ALA A 135 -6.51 3.60 -6.87
N LYS A 136 -6.21 4.02 -5.64
CA LYS A 136 -7.17 4.64 -4.73
C LYS A 136 -7.71 5.96 -5.27
N LEU A 137 -6.82 6.85 -5.70
CA LEU A 137 -7.18 8.17 -6.22
C LEU A 137 -8.06 8.05 -7.47
N GLN A 138 -7.74 7.13 -8.38
CA GLN A 138 -8.52 6.90 -9.59
C GLN A 138 -9.87 6.22 -9.30
N TYR A 139 -9.92 5.35 -8.29
CA TYR A 139 -11.18 4.77 -7.82
C TYR A 139 -12.11 5.85 -7.25
N GLU A 140 -11.59 6.77 -6.42
CA GLU A 140 -12.35 7.89 -5.86
C GLU A 140 -12.90 8.83 -6.96
N GLN A 141 -12.13 9.00 -8.05
CA GLN A 141 -12.56 9.75 -9.24
C GLN A 141 -13.43 8.95 -10.21
N LYS A 142 -13.80 7.71 -9.87
CA LYS A 142 -14.60 6.80 -10.71
C LYS A 142 -13.96 6.39 -12.04
N HIS A 143 -12.64 6.55 -12.17
CA HIS A 143 -11.86 6.05 -13.32
C HIS A 143 -11.50 4.57 -13.12
N TYR A 144 -12.50 3.69 -13.05
CA TYR A 144 -12.32 2.32 -12.57
C TYR A 144 -11.36 1.44 -13.40
N LEU A 145 -11.30 1.64 -14.71
CA LEU A 145 -10.34 0.91 -15.56
C LEU A 145 -8.89 1.33 -15.24
N LEU A 146 -8.67 2.62 -15.00
CA LEU A 146 -7.36 3.14 -14.63
C LEU A 146 -7.00 2.74 -13.19
N ALA A 147 -7.97 2.76 -12.28
CA ALA A 147 -7.80 2.22 -10.94
C ALA A 147 -7.39 0.74 -10.98
N LYS A 148 -8.04 -0.06 -11.84
CA LYS A 148 -7.70 -1.47 -12.06
C LYS A 148 -6.28 -1.63 -12.60
N TYR A 149 -5.89 -0.81 -13.57
CA TYR A 149 -4.52 -0.84 -14.11
C TYR A 149 -3.48 -0.65 -13.00
N TYR A 150 -3.67 0.34 -12.14
CA TYR A 150 -2.72 0.63 -11.07
C TYR A 150 -2.72 -0.43 -9.96
N ILE A 151 -3.89 -0.93 -9.53
CA ILE A 151 -3.94 -2.00 -8.51
C ILE A 151 -3.37 -3.32 -9.03
N ASP A 152 -3.49 -3.61 -10.33
CA ASP A 152 -2.86 -4.78 -10.97
C ASP A 152 -1.32 -4.67 -11.05
N LYS A 153 -0.78 -3.45 -10.96
CA LYS A 153 0.67 -3.15 -10.96
C LYS A 153 1.25 -3.10 -9.55
N TYR A 154 0.42 -2.93 -8.53
CA TYR A 154 0.84 -3.02 -7.14
C TYR A 154 1.35 -4.44 -6.85
N ASN A 155 2.66 -4.56 -6.66
CA ASN A 155 3.39 -5.84 -6.58
C ASN A 155 4.03 -6.09 -5.21
N ASP A 156 3.65 -5.32 -4.18
CA ASP A 156 4.08 -5.51 -2.81
C ASP A 156 3.11 -6.41 -2.03
N THR A 157 3.44 -6.64 -0.76
CA THR A 157 2.67 -7.40 0.21
C THR A 157 1.25 -6.88 0.27
N GLN A 158 0.30 -7.76 0.02
CA GLN A 158 -1.11 -7.40 0.08
C GLN A 158 -1.51 -7.17 1.54
N THR A 159 -2.10 -6.01 1.80
CA THR A 159 -2.73 -5.66 3.08
C THR A 159 -4.25 -5.82 2.96
N PRO A 160 -5.00 -5.89 4.09
CA PRO A 160 -6.45 -5.87 4.06
C PRO A 160 -7.01 -4.72 3.22
N GLU A 161 -6.42 -3.53 3.33
CA GLU A 161 -6.81 -2.32 2.60
C GLU A 161 -6.60 -2.47 1.09
N SER A 162 -5.45 -3.00 0.67
CA SER A 162 -5.16 -3.20 -0.76
C SER A 162 -6.07 -4.27 -1.40
N LEU A 163 -6.34 -5.38 -0.69
CA LEU A 163 -7.25 -6.43 -1.14
C LEU A 163 -8.68 -5.91 -1.24
N TRP A 164 -9.10 -5.13 -0.24
CA TRP A 164 -10.42 -4.53 -0.22
C TRP A 164 -10.64 -3.51 -1.33
N LEU A 165 -9.66 -2.62 -1.56
CA LEU A 165 -9.70 -1.69 -2.69
C LEU A 165 -9.81 -2.43 -4.03
N HIS A 166 -9.07 -3.53 -4.19
CA HIS A 166 -9.15 -4.34 -5.40
C HIS A 166 -10.58 -4.92 -5.59
N ILE A 167 -11.17 -5.49 -4.54
CA ILE A 167 -12.56 -5.99 -4.56
C ILE A 167 -13.54 -4.87 -4.96
N GLN A 168 -13.37 -3.68 -4.40
CA GLN A 168 -14.21 -2.51 -4.68
C GLN A 168 -14.08 -2.04 -6.14
N ILE A 169 -12.87 -2.03 -6.70
CA ILE A 169 -12.62 -1.69 -8.11
C ILE A 169 -13.31 -2.69 -9.04
N LEU A 170 -13.15 -3.99 -8.81
CA LEU A 170 -13.78 -5.02 -9.63
C LEU A 170 -15.31 -4.96 -9.54
N GLN A 171 -15.85 -4.71 -8.34
CA GLN A 171 -17.28 -4.49 -8.18
C GLN A 171 -17.77 -3.28 -8.98
N ALA A 172 -17.07 -2.15 -8.88
CA ALA A 172 -17.48 -0.94 -9.60
C ALA A 172 -17.44 -1.14 -11.12
N LEU A 173 -16.48 -1.93 -11.64
CA LEU A 173 -16.45 -2.28 -13.05
C LEU A 173 -17.67 -3.12 -13.47
N LEU A 174 -18.03 -4.13 -12.68
CA LEU A 174 -19.24 -4.93 -12.92
C LEU A 174 -20.50 -4.06 -12.90
N ASP A 175 -20.61 -3.14 -11.93
CA ASP A 175 -21.77 -2.26 -11.77
C ASP A 175 -21.92 -1.25 -12.93
N ASN A 176 -20.82 -0.85 -13.57
CA ASN A 176 -20.82 0.07 -14.72
C ASN A 176 -21.00 -0.64 -16.07
N GLY A 177 -21.16 -1.97 -16.05
CA GLY A 177 -21.35 -2.79 -17.24
C GLY A 177 -20.05 -3.11 -17.96
N THR A 178 -19.76 -4.40 -18.09
CA THR A 178 -18.69 -4.90 -18.97
C THR A 178 -19.26 -5.91 -19.97
N ASP A 179 -18.44 -6.45 -20.86
CA ASP A 179 -18.91 -7.56 -21.71
C ASP A 179 -19.00 -8.86 -20.90
N VAL A 180 -19.72 -9.85 -21.43
CA VAL A 180 -19.99 -11.12 -20.75
C VAL A 180 -18.72 -11.87 -20.34
N VAL A 181 -17.62 -11.72 -21.11
CA VAL A 181 -16.35 -12.38 -20.81
C VAL A 181 -15.69 -11.70 -19.62
N ARG A 182 -15.56 -10.37 -19.65
CA ARG A 182 -15.01 -9.56 -18.55
C ARG A 182 -15.84 -9.67 -17.28
N ASP A 183 -17.16 -9.78 -17.38
CA ASP A 183 -18.04 -9.98 -16.22
C ASP A 183 -17.69 -11.28 -15.47
N ARG A 184 -17.50 -12.38 -16.21
CA ARG A 184 -17.10 -13.67 -15.61
C ARG A 184 -15.72 -13.59 -14.99
N GLU A 185 -14.76 -12.99 -15.69
CA GLU A 185 -13.39 -12.82 -15.20
C GLU A 185 -13.34 -11.96 -13.93
N TYR A 186 -13.98 -10.80 -13.92
CA TYR A 186 -13.99 -9.88 -12.79
C TYR A 186 -14.73 -10.48 -11.60
N THR A 187 -15.84 -11.18 -11.84
CA THR A 187 -16.56 -11.91 -10.78
C THR A 187 -15.68 -12.99 -10.16
N SER A 188 -15.05 -13.83 -10.98
CA SER A 188 -14.14 -14.89 -10.50
C SER A 188 -13.00 -14.29 -9.69
N TYR A 189 -12.36 -13.24 -10.23
CA TYR A 189 -11.21 -12.63 -9.59
C TYR A 189 -11.56 -11.92 -8.28
N ARG A 190 -12.67 -11.17 -8.25
CA ARG A 190 -13.19 -10.53 -7.04
C ARG A 190 -13.44 -11.57 -5.94
N ASN A 191 -14.04 -12.72 -6.28
CA ASN A 191 -14.32 -13.77 -5.31
C ASN A 191 -13.02 -14.39 -4.74
N THR A 192 -11.99 -14.58 -5.56
CA THR A 192 -10.69 -15.07 -5.09
C THR A 192 -10.04 -14.10 -4.11
N ILE A 193 -10.01 -12.81 -4.42
CA ILE A 193 -9.41 -11.78 -3.55
C ILE A 193 -10.20 -11.67 -2.24
N ALA A 194 -11.53 -11.69 -2.31
CA ALA A 194 -12.39 -11.62 -1.14
C ALA A 194 -12.23 -12.84 -0.22
N LYS A 195 -12.00 -14.03 -0.76
CA LYS A 195 -11.62 -15.20 0.04
C LYS A 195 -10.27 -15.02 0.72
N VAL A 196 -9.25 -14.54 0.01
CA VAL A 196 -7.92 -14.26 0.58
C VAL A 196 -8.00 -13.24 1.71
N LEU A 197 -8.82 -12.19 1.54
CA LEU A 197 -9.06 -11.17 2.56
C LEU A 197 -9.69 -11.78 3.83
N VAL A 198 -10.76 -12.57 3.68
CA VAL A 198 -11.48 -13.15 4.82
C VAL A 198 -10.66 -14.23 5.52
N ASP A 199 -10.05 -15.16 4.77
CA ASP A 199 -9.32 -16.31 5.33
C ASP A 199 -8.08 -15.86 6.13
N ASN A 200 -7.36 -14.84 5.64
CA ASN A 200 -6.12 -14.38 6.27
C ASN A 200 -6.29 -13.20 7.23
N TYR A 201 -7.35 -12.41 7.04
CA TYR A 201 -7.55 -11.14 7.75
C TYR A 201 -8.96 -10.97 8.28
N GLY A 202 -9.68 -12.05 8.61
CA GLY A 202 -11.08 -12.01 9.04
C GLY A 202 -11.40 -11.01 10.17
N ASN A 203 -10.43 -10.67 11.03
CA ASN A 203 -10.61 -9.69 12.12
C ASN A 203 -10.37 -8.23 11.70
N SER A 204 -9.90 -7.99 10.47
CA SER A 204 -9.72 -6.64 9.93
C SER A 204 -11.06 -5.98 9.62
N SER A 205 -11.09 -4.65 9.67
CA SER A 205 -12.30 -3.89 9.36
C SER A 205 -12.77 -4.11 7.91
N GLU A 206 -11.81 -4.29 7.01
CA GLU A 206 -11.95 -4.55 5.59
C GLU A 206 -12.58 -5.91 5.32
N ALA A 207 -12.10 -6.95 6.00
CA ALA A 207 -12.71 -8.28 5.89
C ALA A 207 -14.14 -8.30 6.43
N GLN A 208 -14.39 -7.62 7.55
CA GLN A 208 -15.74 -7.48 8.11
C GLN A 208 -16.67 -6.72 7.15
N GLN A 209 -16.20 -5.63 6.54
CA GLN A 209 -16.96 -4.92 5.49
C GLN A 209 -17.25 -5.82 4.29
N CYS A 210 -16.27 -6.62 3.86
CA CYS A 210 -16.45 -7.58 2.77
C CYS A 210 -17.52 -8.62 3.10
N ILE A 211 -17.47 -9.19 4.31
CA ILE A 211 -18.45 -10.17 4.79
C ILE A 211 -19.85 -9.57 4.87
N LEU A 212 -19.96 -8.36 5.41
CA LEU A 212 -21.24 -7.65 5.53
C LEU A 212 -21.85 -7.37 4.15
N LYS A 213 -21.03 -6.97 3.17
CA LYS A 213 -21.49 -6.60 1.84
C LYS A 213 -21.79 -7.80 0.94
N TYR A 214 -20.97 -8.85 0.99
CA TYR A 214 -21.05 -9.97 0.04
C TYR A 214 -21.45 -11.30 0.69
N GLY A 215 -21.49 -11.40 2.02
CA GLY A 215 -21.73 -12.64 2.76
C GLY A 215 -20.44 -13.38 3.15
N GLN A 216 -20.55 -14.59 3.70
CA GLN A 216 -19.37 -15.44 3.95
C GLN A 216 -19.02 -16.25 2.69
N PRO A 217 -17.74 -16.35 2.31
CA PRO A 217 -17.33 -17.27 1.23
C PRO A 217 -17.54 -18.71 1.69
N SER A 218 -18.39 -19.49 1.00
CA SER A 218 -18.65 -20.88 1.37
C SER A 218 -17.61 -21.83 0.76
N ALA A 219 -17.26 -22.91 1.48
CA ALA A 219 -16.26 -23.88 1.03
C ALA A 219 -16.70 -24.74 -0.17
N LEU A 220 -18.01 -24.82 -0.45
CA LEU A 220 -18.62 -25.68 -1.47
C LEU A 220 -19.04 -24.95 -2.74
N SER A 221 -18.96 -23.61 -2.76
CA SER A 221 -19.25 -22.83 -3.97
C SER A 221 -18.03 -21.98 -4.31
N TYR A 222 -17.76 -21.83 -5.61
CA TYR A 222 -16.75 -20.90 -6.13
C TYR A 222 -17.17 -19.42 -5.94
N GLY A 223 -17.79 -19.05 -4.82
CA GLY A 223 -18.28 -17.69 -4.62
C GLY A 223 -18.97 -17.37 -3.29
N PHE A 224 -19.19 -16.08 -3.13
CA PHE A 224 -20.06 -15.48 -2.13
C PHE A 224 -21.52 -15.70 -2.54
N SER A 225 -22.40 -16.06 -1.59
CA SER A 225 -23.84 -15.99 -1.84
C SER A 225 -24.24 -14.52 -1.92
N ASN A 226 -24.41 -14.02 -3.14
CA ASN A 226 -25.05 -12.74 -3.43
C ASN A 226 -26.43 -12.70 -2.74
N LYS A 227 -26.52 -12.19 -1.51
CA LYS A 227 -27.81 -11.86 -0.91
C LYS A 227 -28.37 -10.67 -1.69
N ASN A 228 -29.23 -10.97 -2.66
CA ASN A 228 -30.09 -10.07 -3.44
C ASN A 228 -29.36 -9.04 -4.33
N TYR A 229 -28.96 -9.46 -5.53
CA TYR A 229 -28.87 -8.55 -6.69
C TYR A 229 -30.22 -8.50 -7.39
N ALA A 230 -31.17 -7.76 -6.82
CA ALA A 230 -32.26 -7.21 -7.62
C ALA A 230 -31.71 -5.92 -8.26
N LYS A 231 -31.60 -5.92 -9.59
CA LYS A 231 -31.25 -4.75 -10.40
C LYS A 231 -32.10 -3.55 -9.93
N PRO A 232 -31.52 -2.43 -9.46
CA PRO A 232 -32.33 -1.27 -9.11
C PRO A 232 -32.97 -0.72 -10.39
N ALA A 233 -34.29 -0.50 -10.35
CA ALA A 233 -35.00 0.27 -11.35
C ALA A 233 -34.44 1.71 -11.39
N PRO A 234 -34.44 2.39 -12.55
CA PRO A 234 -33.91 3.75 -12.65
C PRO A 234 -34.72 4.68 -11.73
N LEU A 235 -34.04 5.31 -10.77
CA LEU A 235 -34.69 6.23 -9.84
C LEU A 235 -34.87 7.61 -10.47
N VAL A 236 -36.14 7.95 -10.65
CA VAL A 236 -36.67 9.30 -10.85
C VAL A 236 -36.29 10.17 -9.64
N VAL A 237 -35.78 11.36 -9.93
CA VAL A 237 -35.39 12.36 -8.94
C VAL A 237 -36.64 12.90 -8.23
N THR A 238 -36.72 12.74 -6.92
CA THR A 238 -37.56 13.60 -6.07
C THR A 238 -36.76 14.07 -4.87
N ASN A 239 -36.54 15.37 -4.81
CA ASN A 239 -35.95 16.10 -3.69
C ASN A 239 -36.86 16.04 -2.46
N THR A 240 -36.34 15.58 -1.33
CA THR A 240 -36.73 16.06 0.00
C THR A 240 -35.54 15.99 0.94
N ALA A 241 -35.30 17.08 1.66
CA ALA A 241 -34.14 17.31 2.50
C ALA A 241 -34.37 16.98 4.00
N VAL A 242 -33.22 16.88 4.71
CA VAL A 242 -32.94 17.16 6.15
C VAL A 242 -32.99 15.96 7.14
N PRO A 243 -32.20 15.90 8.26
CA PRO A 243 -31.00 16.64 8.71
C PRO A 243 -29.75 15.77 9.06
N ASN A 244 -28.62 16.48 9.24
CA ASN A 244 -27.35 16.06 9.86
C ASN A 244 -27.49 15.44 11.27
N THR A 245 -26.71 14.39 11.53
CA THR A 245 -26.07 14.13 12.84
C THR A 245 -24.66 13.57 12.63
N ALA A 246 -23.69 14.19 13.32
CA ALA A 246 -22.27 13.90 13.26
C ALA A 246 -21.88 12.66 14.08
N SER A 247 -20.91 11.87 13.58
CA SER A 247 -19.91 11.20 14.42
C SER A 247 -18.70 10.69 13.62
N GLU A 248 -17.53 11.11 14.11
CA GLU A 248 -16.27 10.36 14.24
C GLU A 248 -15.49 9.93 12.97
N SER A 249 -14.55 10.81 12.63
CA SER A 249 -13.42 10.60 11.73
C SER A 249 -12.41 9.60 12.33
N ASN A 250 -12.41 8.37 11.82
CA ASN A 250 -11.33 7.41 12.03
C ASN A 250 -10.12 7.78 11.17
N ASN A 251 -9.14 8.44 11.80
CA ASN A 251 -7.81 8.66 11.23
C ASN A 251 -7.07 7.33 11.15
N VAL A 252 -6.93 6.78 9.94
CA VAL A 252 -6.04 5.65 9.67
C VAL A 252 -4.60 6.14 9.80
N VAL A 253 -3.99 5.83 10.95
CA VAL A 253 -2.55 5.94 11.21
C VAL A 253 -1.87 4.81 10.45
N LEU A 254 -1.40 5.09 9.23
CA LEU A 254 -0.43 4.23 8.57
C LEU A 254 0.91 4.41 9.31
N ASN A 255 1.22 3.44 10.17
CA ASN A 255 2.54 3.25 10.73
C ASN A 255 3.53 2.97 9.59
N ALA A 256 4.12 4.03 9.01
CA ALA A 256 5.41 3.91 8.36
C ALA A 256 6.44 3.64 9.46
N THR A 257 6.76 2.36 9.68
CA THR A 257 7.94 2.01 10.45
C THR A 257 9.17 2.55 9.71
N PRO A 258 10.10 3.25 10.37
CA PRO A 258 11.40 3.49 9.77
C PRO A 258 12.08 2.12 9.62
N LYS A 259 12.09 1.56 8.41
CA LYS A 259 13.04 0.49 8.10
C LYS A 259 14.43 1.13 8.26
N PRO A 260 15.30 0.61 9.13
CA PRO A 260 16.70 1.01 9.09
C PRO A 260 17.20 0.72 7.68
N VAL A 261 17.88 1.69 7.08
CA VAL A 261 18.70 1.45 5.89
C VAL A 261 19.79 0.48 6.33
N ILE A 262 19.51 -0.80 6.13
CA ILE A 262 20.47 -1.89 6.18
C ILE A 262 21.15 -1.84 4.82
N ASP A 263 22.44 -1.57 4.83
CA ASP A 263 23.29 -1.74 3.67
C ASP A 263 23.23 -3.20 3.20
N VAL A 264 22.91 -3.33 1.91
CA VAL A 264 23.28 -4.39 0.96
C VAL A 264 22.87 -5.84 1.31
N ASN A 265 21.97 -6.36 0.46
CA ASN A 265 21.57 -7.78 0.33
C ASN A 265 20.81 -8.39 1.52
N ASN A 266 19.49 -8.17 1.58
CA ASN A 266 18.57 -9.26 1.93
C ASN A 266 17.15 -8.94 1.43
N SER A 267 16.75 -9.71 0.43
CA SER A 267 15.49 -9.76 -0.27
C SER A 267 14.30 -10.05 0.64
N THR A 268 13.25 -9.22 0.55
CA THR A 268 11.87 -9.63 0.91
C THR A 268 11.16 -10.28 -0.28
N ASP A 269 11.86 -10.42 -1.41
CA ASP A 269 11.50 -11.39 -2.43
C ASP A 269 11.74 -12.80 -1.89
N SER A 270 10.78 -13.70 -2.05
CA SER A 270 11.07 -15.14 -1.99
C SER A 270 12.18 -15.42 -3.01
N GLU A 271 13.42 -15.59 -2.53
CA GLU A 271 14.55 -15.91 -3.40
C GLU A 271 14.18 -17.11 -4.28
N ILE A 272 14.41 -16.96 -5.59
CA ILE A 272 14.27 -18.07 -6.52
C ILE A 272 15.42 -19.03 -6.23
N LYS A 273 15.08 -20.23 -5.76
CA LYS A 273 16.00 -21.32 -5.49
C LYS A 273 15.95 -22.33 -6.64
N GLN A 274 17.02 -23.08 -6.83
CA GLN A 274 17.06 -24.21 -7.76
C GLN A 274 17.10 -25.52 -6.98
N ASP A 275 16.43 -26.55 -7.49
CA ASP A 275 16.58 -27.92 -6.99
C ASP A 275 17.72 -28.66 -7.72
N ALA A 276 17.97 -29.92 -7.34
CA ALA A 276 19.02 -30.74 -7.93
C ALA A 276 18.83 -31.03 -9.44
N SER A 277 17.63 -30.80 -9.98
CA SER A 277 17.33 -30.90 -11.41
C SER A 277 17.48 -29.56 -12.15
N GLY A 278 17.89 -28.50 -11.47
CA GLY A 278 18.00 -27.15 -12.01
C GLY A 278 16.67 -26.39 -12.08
N ARG A 279 15.56 -26.98 -11.59
CA ARG A 279 14.23 -26.35 -11.66
C ARG A 279 14.11 -25.23 -10.64
N ARG A 280 13.60 -24.08 -11.09
CA ARG A 280 13.42 -22.92 -10.24
C ARG A 280 12.14 -23.01 -9.42
N TYR A 281 12.24 -22.65 -8.14
CA TYR A 281 11.13 -22.59 -7.21
C TYR A 281 11.30 -21.46 -6.21
N LEU A 282 10.22 -21.10 -5.55
CA LEU A 282 10.22 -20.16 -4.42
C LEU A 282 9.52 -20.78 -3.21
N VAL A 283 9.78 -20.21 -2.03
CA VAL A 283 9.04 -20.56 -0.81
C VAL A 283 7.96 -19.50 -0.61
N VAL A 284 6.72 -19.96 -0.50
CA VAL A 284 5.54 -19.08 -0.34
C VAL A 284 5.61 -18.38 1.01
N LEU A 285 5.61 -17.05 1.01
CA LEU A 285 5.56 -16.22 2.21
C LEU A 285 4.12 -15.84 2.54
N GLN A 286 3.90 -15.40 3.78
CA GLN A 286 2.59 -14.93 4.23
C GLN A 286 2.09 -13.79 3.33
N GLY A 287 0.85 -13.87 2.86
CA GLY A 287 0.22 -12.88 1.96
C GLY A 287 0.45 -13.12 0.47
N MET A 288 1.29 -14.09 0.09
CA MET A 288 1.43 -14.49 -1.32
C MET A 288 0.21 -15.30 -1.78
N THR A 289 -0.22 -15.06 -3.01
CA THR A 289 -1.24 -15.84 -3.71
C THR A 289 -0.68 -16.42 -5.00
N ALA A 290 -1.23 -17.54 -5.48
CA ALA A 290 -0.85 -18.10 -6.77
C ALA A 290 -1.02 -17.05 -7.89
N TYR A 291 -2.02 -16.17 -7.77
CA TYR A 291 -2.20 -15.03 -8.66
C TYR A 291 -1.03 -14.04 -8.60
N SER A 292 -0.67 -13.53 -7.42
CA SER A 292 0.44 -12.58 -7.26
C SER A 292 1.76 -13.15 -7.78
N ILE A 293 2.00 -14.45 -7.56
CA ILE A 293 3.16 -15.17 -8.08
C ILE A 293 3.09 -15.27 -9.61
N SER A 294 1.92 -15.63 -10.15
CA SER A 294 1.73 -15.77 -11.61
C SER A 294 2.06 -14.46 -12.33
N ARG A 295 1.61 -13.32 -11.77
CA ARG A 295 1.90 -12.00 -12.32
C ARG A 295 3.38 -11.63 -12.22
N LYS A 296 4.00 -11.90 -11.07
CA LYS A 296 5.41 -11.60 -10.83
C LYS A 296 6.34 -12.34 -11.80
N TYR A 297 6.02 -13.59 -12.13
CA TYR A 297 6.86 -14.44 -12.99
C TYR A 297 6.32 -14.62 -14.41
N ASN A 298 5.35 -13.80 -14.82
CA ASN A 298 4.73 -13.84 -16.14
C ASN A 298 4.18 -15.23 -16.53
N LEU A 299 3.51 -15.87 -15.57
CA LEU A 299 2.80 -17.14 -15.71
C LEU A 299 1.31 -16.92 -15.59
N THR A 300 0.52 -17.90 -16.03
CA THR A 300 -0.87 -18.06 -15.64
C THR A 300 -0.96 -18.87 -14.35
N VAL A 301 -2.03 -18.67 -13.57
CA VAL A 301 -2.32 -19.53 -12.40
C VAL A 301 -2.39 -21.00 -12.81
N ARG A 302 -2.95 -21.30 -13.99
CA ARG A 302 -3.02 -22.66 -14.54
C ARG A 302 -1.64 -23.26 -14.86
N GLN A 303 -0.69 -22.45 -15.35
CA GLN A 303 0.69 -22.90 -15.52
C GLN A 303 1.34 -23.23 -14.17
N LEU A 304 1.15 -22.39 -13.15
CA LEU A 304 1.64 -22.69 -11.80
C LEU A 304 1.02 -23.98 -11.25
N GLU A 305 -0.29 -24.18 -11.40
CA GLU A 305 -0.96 -25.41 -10.99
C GLU A 305 -0.36 -26.64 -11.70
N ASN A 306 -0.18 -26.56 -13.02
CA ASN A 306 0.39 -27.63 -13.82
C ASN A 306 1.84 -27.97 -13.41
N TYR A 307 2.69 -26.96 -13.20
CA TYR A 307 4.09 -27.17 -12.81
C TYR A 307 4.23 -27.85 -11.45
N ASN A 308 3.24 -27.62 -10.58
CA ASN A 308 3.22 -28.09 -9.20
C ASN A 308 2.29 -29.30 -8.95
N LYS A 309 1.62 -29.83 -9.98
CA LYS A 309 0.59 -30.89 -9.85
C LYS A 309 -0.50 -30.52 -8.84
N MET A 310 -0.91 -29.26 -8.83
CA MET A 310 -1.98 -28.78 -7.95
C MET A 310 -3.32 -28.90 -8.67
N HIS A 311 -4.35 -29.34 -7.94
CA HIS A 311 -5.73 -29.38 -8.43
C HIS A 311 -6.51 -28.08 -8.15
N SER A 312 -5.88 -27.11 -7.47
CA SER A 312 -6.44 -25.78 -7.23
C SER A 312 -5.31 -24.76 -6.98
N ALA A 313 -5.63 -23.48 -7.11
CA ALA A 313 -4.71 -22.36 -6.90
C ALA A 313 -4.36 -22.07 -5.43
N GLN A 314 -4.77 -22.94 -4.49
CA GLN A 314 -4.49 -22.76 -3.08
C GLN A 314 -3.02 -23.01 -2.77
N ILE A 315 -2.35 -22.01 -2.19
CA ILE A 315 -0.99 -22.11 -1.69
C ILE A 315 -0.97 -21.74 -0.21
N ILE A 316 -0.04 -22.32 0.54
CA ILE A 316 0.13 -22.08 1.97
C ILE A 316 1.53 -21.55 2.26
N THR A 317 1.67 -20.73 3.30
CA THR A 317 2.98 -20.25 3.76
C THR A 317 3.93 -21.43 4.00
N GLY A 318 5.17 -21.32 3.52
CA GLY A 318 6.20 -22.36 3.57
C GLY A 318 6.16 -23.35 2.39
N MET A 319 5.12 -23.32 1.55
CA MET A 319 5.03 -24.20 0.39
C MET A 319 6.15 -23.93 -0.61
N LYS A 320 6.78 -25.00 -1.10
CA LYS A 320 7.69 -24.96 -2.25
C LYS A 320 6.87 -24.88 -3.54
N LEU A 321 6.99 -23.78 -4.29
CA LEU A 321 6.24 -23.55 -5.52
C LEU A 321 7.18 -23.36 -6.71
N TYR A 322 7.15 -24.28 -7.66
CA TYR A 322 7.92 -24.25 -8.90
C TYR A 322 7.33 -23.26 -9.90
N ILE A 323 8.20 -22.50 -10.56
CA ILE A 323 7.84 -21.49 -11.57
C ILE A 323 8.24 -21.89 -12.99
N ASP A 324 8.84 -23.08 -13.15
CA ASP A 324 9.21 -23.67 -14.44
C ASP A 324 8.51 -25.02 -14.65
N PRO A 325 8.32 -25.44 -15.92
CA PRO A 325 7.85 -26.78 -16.27
C PRO A 325 8.66 -27.89 -15.59
N ARG A 326 8.05 -29.08 -15.51
CA ARG A 326 8.72 -30.29 -15.01
C ARG A 326 9.71 -30.85 -16.01
#